data_AF-A0A8H9NSU2-F1
#
_entry.id   AF-A0A8H9NSU2-F1
#
_cell.length_a   1.000
_cell.length_b   1.000
_cell.length_c   1.000
_cell.angle_alpha   90.00
_cell.angle_beta   90.00
_cell.angle_gamma   90.00
#
_symmetry.space_group_name_H-M   'P 1'
#
loop_
_entity.id
_entity.type
_entity.pdbx_description
1 polymer ?
#
loop_
_entity_poly.entity_id
_entity_poly.type
_entity_poly.pdbx_seq_one_letter_code
_entity_poly.pdbx_strand_id
1 'polypeptide(L)'
;MTKILEDNKKNALTAIRDLLAKEVYKLAVIKQYPEEFTRIIEIYADISRTFQFLGDYTDSETINRFKENIFDYVIIRPPMPELRTRLQNCVDCLKRSIEEPDDKLSSQLKKGVNGIFNSRKAFQSRIPYRYPPALLIHWYGYISLYRELRRWEENSGICRVWDDIFDEGHVTQITPPVSVTDHIRSYDSYLPISFHYVTEQVAIPENAWYRNDAPFSPDVPGEVMDELITLKMQDHFSPQSHVEIKTELDFSIRLYPDMTQAHVDEIVEHVRYQLSRGLNANLDAEKQLACDQNAFICASSASTLKEPDFADRRLLESARLIKIDNLAQGIKYVSGLALLQEAYLEWHHEKSCELSWCSWKKRSGQRLDMLAEKVAEEIETAVLHKNRDKKNRHNLKLPTASMIKNSYDEVSLEIQKHIDRFQRGRLQMQKRLNPTQMRKLMETPEVSLSQLHEEDIDVARQRIAELTRKGKTASIRRRENGSFVIVWI
;
A
#
# COMPACT_ATOMS: atom_id res chain seq x y z
N MET A 1 -8.25 29.64 15.81
CA MET A 1 -9.28 28.58 15.71
C MET A 1 -9.60 28.23 14.26
N THR A 2 -9.79 29.20 13.37
CA THR A 2 -10.10 29.00 11.93
C THR A 2 -9.03 28.21 11.16
N LYS A 3 -7.74 28.54 11.34
CA LYS A 3 -6.61 27.86 10.68
C LYS A 3 -6.50 26.38 11.07
N ILE A 4 -6.66 26.06 12.36
CA ILE A 4 -6.65 24.67 12.86
C ILE A 4 -7.82 23.87 12.24
N LEU A 5 -8.99 24.49 12.10
CA LEU A 5 -10.15 23.84 11.48
C LEU A 5 -9.95 23.59 9.98
N GLU A 6 -9.31 24.52 9.28
CA GLU A 6 -8.95 24.37 7.86
C GLU A 6 -7.89 23.28 7.66
N ASP A 7 -6.85 23.24 8.50
CA ASP A 7 -5.81 22.22 8.48
C ASP A 7 -6.40 20.83 8.78
N ASN A 8 -7.28 20.71 9.78
CA ASN A 8 -7.98 19.46 10.08
C ASN A 8 -8.84 18.97 8.91
N LYS A 9 -9.55 19.87 8.23
CA LYS A 9 -10.35 19.53 7.04
C LYS A 9 -9.47 19.07 5.87
N LYS A 10 -8.32 19.72 5.64
CA LYS A 10 -7.36 19.32 4.61
C LYS A 10 -6.75 17.94 4.89
N ASN A 11 -6.36 17.69 6.13
CA ASN A 11 -5.80 16.41 6.56
C ASN A 11 -6.83 15.27 6.42
N ALA A 12 -8.08 15.52 6.82
CA ALA A 12 -9.15 14.55 6.68
C ALA A 12 -9.51 14.24 5.23
N LEU A 13 -9.53 15.26 4.36
CA LEU A 13 -9.74 15.03 2.93
C LEU A 13 -8.64 14.15 2.34
N THR A 14 -7.39 14.38 2.76
CA THR A 14 -6.23 13.56 2.33
C THR A 14 -6.36 12.12 2.83
N ALA A 15 -6.76 11.93 4.09
CA ALA A 15 -7.02 10.62 4.69
C ALA A 15 -8.09 9.82 3.93
N ILE A 16 -9.20 10.49 3.59
CA ILE A 16 -10.32 9.85 2.87
C ILE A 16 -9.91 9.50 1.43
N ARG A 17 -9.17 10.38 0.75
CA ARG A 17 -8.62 10.08 -0.58
C ARG A 17 -7.72 8.85 -0.55
N ASP A 18 -6.82 8.76 0.43
CA ASP A 18 -5.93 7.61 0.60
C ASP A 18 -6.71 6.32 0.88
N LEU A 19 -7.68 6.36 1.80
CA LEU A 19 -8.57 5.23 2.09
C LEU A 19 -9.29 4.75 0.83
N LEU A 20 -9.95 5.65 0.10
CA LEU A 20 -10.73 5.28 -1.09
C LEU A 20 -9.84 4.77 -2.23
N ALA A 21 -8.63 5.33 -2.40
CA ALA A 21 -7.66 4.83 -3.36
C ALA A 21 -7.20 3.41 -3.03
N LYS A 22 -7.01 3.11 -1.73
CA LYS A 22 -6.69 1.75 -1.25
C LYS A 22 -7.86 0.78 -1.51
N GLU A 23 -9.09 1.17 -1.20
CA GLU A 23 -10.28 0.34 -1.46
C GLU A 23 -10.44 0.00 -2.94
N VAL A 24 -10.36 1.00 -3.83
CA VAL A 24 -10.44 0.80 -5.28
C VAL A 24 -9.35 -0.14 -5.78
N TYR A 25 -8.12 0.01 -5.28
CA TYR A 25 -7.02 -0.90 -5.62
C TYR A 25 -7.31 -2.33 -5.18
N LYS A 26 -7.79 -2.55 -3.94
CA LYS A 26 -8.17 -3.90 -3.47
C LYS A 26 -9.21 -4.53 -4.39
N LEU A 27 -10.26 -3.78 -4.73
CA LEU A 27 -11.32 -4.24 -5.64
C LEU A 27 -10.80 -4.59 -7.03
N ALA A 28 -9.85 -3.82 -7.56
CA ALA A 28 -9.18 -4.13 -8.82
C ALA A 28 -8.35 -5.42 -8.73
N VAL A 29 -7.62 -5.62 -7.62
CA VAL A 29 -6.81 -6.83 -7.39
C VAL A 29 -7.69 -8.07 -7.35
N ILE A 30 -8.74 -8.10 -6.52
CA ILE A 30 -9.60 -9.28 -6.41
C ILE A 30 -10.32 -9.62 -7.72
N LYS A 31 -10.61 -8.61 -8.55
CA LYS A 31 -11.28 -8.79 -9.83
C LYS A 31 -10.34 -9.33 -10.90
N GLN A 32 -9.08 -8.86 -10.93
CA GLN A 32 -8.09 -9.26 -11.92
C GLN A 32 -7.36 -10.56 -11.55
N TYR A 33 -7.13 -10.79 -10.26
CA TYR A 33 -6.33 -11.90 -9.73
C TYR A 33 -7.10 -12.72 -8.67
N PRO A 34 -8.32 -13.20 -8.95
CA PRO A 34 -9.17 -13.83 -7.93
C PRO A 34 -8.52 -15.07 -7.28
N GLU A 35 -7.93 -15.95 -8.09
CA GLU A 35 -7.28 -17.19 -7.61
C GLU A 35 -6.04 -16.92 -6.76
N GLU A 36 -5.23 -15.95 -7.19
CA GLU A 36 -4.01 -15.58 -6.46
C GLU A 36 -4.34 -14.84 -5.17
N PHE A 37 -5.35 -13.98 -5.20
CA PHE A 37 -5.90 -13.35 -4.00
C PHE A 37 -6.40 -14.39 -2.99
N THR A 38 -7.13 -15.42 -3.41
CA THR A 38 -7.54 -16.51 -2.50
C THR A 38 -6.33 -17.20 -1.86
N ARG A 39 -5.28 -17.51 -2.63
CA ARG A 39 -4.03 -18.08 -2.08
C ARG A 39 -3.36 -17.16 -1.06
N ILE A 40 -3.40 -15.85 -1.30
CA ILE A 40 -2.88 -14.84 -0.38
C ILE A 40 -3.67 -14.85 0.94
N ILE A 41 -5.00 -14.93 0.87
CA ILE A 41 -5.85 -15.06 2.06
C ILE A 41 -5.53 -16.36 2.82
N GLU A 42 -5.33 -17.48 2.14
CA GLU A 42 -4.93 -18.76 2.76
C GLU A 42 -3.59 -18.64 3.50
N ILE A 43 -2.61 -17.93 2.93
CA ILE A 43 -1.32 -17.66 3.59
C ILE A 43 -1.53 -16.87 4.89
N TYR A 44 -2.37 -15.83 4.87
CA TYR A 44 -2.63 -15.07 6.08
C TYR A 44 -3.40 -15.88 7.14
N ALA A 45 -4.35 -16.72 6.72
CA ALA A 45 -5.05 -17.62 7.63
C ALA A 45 -4.08 -18.62 8.30
N ASP A 46 -3.11 -19.16 7.56
CA ASP A 46 -2.06 -20.02 8.11
C ASP A 46 -1.17 -19.29 9.12
N ILE A 47 -0.74 -18.06 8.81
CA ILE A 47 0.03 -17.21 9.72
C ILE A 47 -0.78 -16.95 10.99
N SER A 48 -2.06 -16.59 10.84
CA SER A 48 -2.94 -16.29 11.96
C SER A 48 -3.16 -17.49 12.88
N ARG A 49 -3.35 -18.69 12.31
CA ARG A 49 -3.41 -19.94 13.08
C ARG A 49 -2.09 -20.28 13.77
N THR A 50 -0.97 -20.10 13.07
CA THR A 50 0.37 -20.40 13.61
C THR A 50 0.69 -19.55 14.83
N PHE A 51 0.26 -18.29 14.85
CA PHE A 51 0.54 -17.35 15.94
C PHE A 51 -0.69 -17.04 16.81
N GLN A 52 -1.70 -17.90 16.81
CA GLN A 52 -2.90 -17.73 17.65
C GLN A 52 -2.55 -17.77 19.14
N PHE A 53 -1.54 -18.57 19.52
CA PHE A 53 -1.07 -18.69 20.90
C PHE A 53 -0.54 -17.37 21.50
N LEU A 54 -0.22 -16.36 20.68
CA LEU A 54 0.22 -15.06 21.17
C LEU A 54 -0.87 -14.29 21.92
N GLY A 55 -2.15 -14.67 21.76
CA GLY A 55 -3.27 -14.09 22.49
C GLY A 55 -3.14 -14.23 24.02
N ASP A 56 -2.35 -15.20 24.48
CA ASP A 56 -2.08 -15.40 25.91
C ASP A 56 -0.98 -14.47 26.46
N TYR A 57 -0.29 -13.71 25.59
CA TYR A 57 0.95 -12.98 25.94
C TYR A 57 0.89 -11.47 25.73
N THR A 58 0.08 -10.96 24.81
CA THR A 58 0.02 -9.52 24.49
C THR A 58 -1.34 -9.16 23.89
N ASP A 59 -1.61 -7.87 23.75
CA ASP A 59 -2.83 -7.33 23.15
C ASP A 59 -2.99 -7.69 21.66
N SER A 60 -4.24 -7.65 21.18
CA SER A 60 -4.58 -8.00 19.80
C SER A 60 -3.96 -7.09 18.73
N GLU A 61 -3.71 -5.81 19.05
CA GLU A 61 -3.15 -4.86 18.08
C GLU A 61 -1.69 -5.22 17.78
N THR A 62 -0.90 -5.45 18.83
CA THR A 62 0.49 -5.88 18.70
C THR A 62 0.60 -7.22 17.96
N ILE A 63 -0.29 -8.17 18.25
CA ILE A 63 -0.35 -9.46 17.54
C ILE A 63 -0.67 -9.26 16.06
N ASN A 64 -1.66 -8.43 15.73
CA ASN A 64 -2.05 -8.19 14.34
C ASN A 64 -0.92 -7.53 13.57
N ARG A 65 -0.26 -6.51 14.14
CA ARG A 65 0.91 -5.87 13.52
C ARG A 65 2.05 -6.87 13.28
N PHE A 66 2.28 -7.79 14.21
CA PHE A 66 3.27 -8.85 14.02
C PHE A 66 2.88 -9.77 12.85
N LYS A 67 1.63 -10.25 12.81
CA LYS A 67 1.12 -11.12 11.73
C LYS A 67 1.19 -10.43 10.36
N GLU A 68 0.80 -9.16 10.28
CA GLU A 68 0.85 -8.32 9.07
C GLU A 68 2.29 -8.19 8.54
N ASN A 69 3.26 -7.91 9.42
CA ASN A 69 4.67 -7.81 9.02
C ASN A 69 5.20 -9.14 8.47
N ILE A 70 4.92 -10.26 9.14
CA ILE A 70 5.31 -11.59 8.65
C ILE A 70 4.66 -11.84 7.28
N PHE A 71 3.39 -11.52 7.14
CA PHE A 71 2.64 -11.68 5.91
C PHE A 71 3.25 -10.88 4.75
N ASP A 72 3.52 -9.59 4.94
CA ASP A 72 4.16 -8.76 3.94
C ASP A 72 5.50 -9.35 3.47
N TYR A 73 6.32 -9.83 4.40
CA TYR A 73 7.61 -10.45 4.06
C TYR A 73 7.47 -11.79 3.34
N VAL A 74 6.43 -12.58 3.63
CA VAL A 74 6.17 -13.86 2.94
C VAL A 74 5.74 -13.62 1.49
N ILE A 75 4.98 -12.56 1.24
CA ILE A 75 4.45 -12.21 -0.07
C ILE A 75 5.49 -11.46 -0.92
N ILE A 76 6.14 -10.43 -0.38
CA ILE A 76 7.13 -9.60 -1.10
C ILE A 76 8.45 -10.34 -1.27
N ARG A 77 8.91 -11.02 -0.21
CA ARG A 77 10.19 -11.75 -0.13
C ARG A 77 11.41 -10.89 -0.46
N PRO A 78 11.81 -9.98 0.45
CA PRO A 78 13.08 -9.26 0.31
C PRO A 78 14.28 -10.22 0.29
N PRO A 79 15.47 -9.77 -0.15
CA PRO A 79 16.70 -10.56 -0.11
C PRO A 79 16.93 -11.20 1.28
N MET A 80 17.44 -12.43 1.30
CA MET A 80 17.56 -13.22 2.53
C MET A 80 18.27 -12.54 3.72
N PRO A 81 19.35 -11.75 3.54
CA PRO A 81 20.00 -11.05 4.65
C PRO A 81 19.07 -10.00 5.28
N GLU A 82 18.42 -9.20 4.45
CA GLU A 82 17.47 -8.18 4.89
C GLU A 82 16.24 -8.80 5.56
N LEU A 83 15.72 -9.88 4.97
CA LEU A 83 14.60 -10.63 5.54
C LEU A 83 14.93 -11.09 6.96
N ARG A 84 16.14 -11.61 7.21
CA ARG A 84 16.57 -12.06 8.55
C ARG A 84 16.58 -10.91 9.55
N THR A 85 17.17 -9.77 9.21
CA THR A 85 17.23 -8.60 10.08
C THR A 85 15.83 -8.08 10.41
N ARG A 86 14.96 -7.97 9.40
CA ARG A 86 13.58 -7.50 9.59
C ARG A 86 12.75 -8.46 10.44
N LEU A 87 12.87 -9.77 10.22
CA LEU A 87 12.21 -10.78 11.04
C LEU A 87 12.69 -10.73 12.49
N GLN A 88 13.99 -10.56 12.71
CA GLN A 88 14.55 -10.43 14.05
C GLN A 88 14.00 -9.18 14.75
N ASN A 89 13.98 -8.03 14.07
CA ASN A 89 13.38 -6.80 14.59
C ASN A 89 11.90 -6.95 14.94
N CYS A 90 11.11 -7.65 14.12
CA CYS A 90 9.70 -7.91 14.41
C CYS A 90 9.52 -8.78 15.66
N VAL A 91 10.34 -9.82 15.81
CA VAL A 91 10.33 -10.68 16.99
C VAL A 91 10.77 -9.90 18.23
N ASP A 92 11.80 -9.08 18.14
CA ASP A 92 12.30 -8.30 19.27
C ASP A 92 11.32 -7.19 19.69
N CYS A 93 10.63 -6.55 18.74
CA CYS A 93 9.54 -5.62 19.04
C CYS A 93 8.40 -6.32 19.79
N LEU A 94 7.98 -7.51 19.35
CA LEU A 94 6.96 -8.31 20.02
C LEU A 94 7.40 -8.74 21.42
N LYS A 95 8.68 -9.10 21.60
CA LYS A 95 9.20 -9.46 22.93
C LYS A 95 9.20 -8.29 23.90
N ARG A 96 9.50 -7.07 23.43
CA ARG A 96 9.49 -5.86 24.27
C ARG A 96 8.09 -5.48 24.74
N SER A 97 7.03 -5.92 24.05
CA SER A 97 5.64 -5.65 24.47
C SER A 97 5.09 -6.70 25.43
N ILE A 98 5.84 -7.78 25.70
CA ILE A 98 5.42 -8.88 26.58
C ILE A 98 6.13 -8.70 27.93
N GLU A 99 5.37 -8.76 29.03
CA GLU A 99 5.89 -8.48 30.38
C GLU A 99 6.97 -9.51 30.83
N GLU A 100 6.79 -10.79 30.51
CA GLU A 100 7.75 -11.86 30.85
C GLU A 100 7.96 -12.83 29.67
N PRO A 101 8.83 -12.47 28.69
CA PRO A 101 9.11 -13.36 27.57
C PRO A 101 9.98 -14.54 28.01
N ASP A 102 9.44 -15.76 27.95
CA ASP A 102 10.18 -16.99 28.29
C ASP A 102 10.92 -17.62 27.08
N ASP A 103 11.84 -18.55 27.37
CA ASP A 103 12.60 -19.28 26.34
C ASP A 103 11.71 -20.16 25.45
N LYS A 104 10.55 -20.58 25.98
CA LYS A 104 9.57 -21.42 25.28
C LYS A 104 8.87 -20.61 24.20
N LEU A 105 8.45 -19.39 24.50
CA LEU A 105 7.86 -18.40 23.58
C LEU A 105 8.86 -18.05 22.47
N SER A 106 10.10 -17.76 22.84
CA SER A 106 11.18 -17.49 21.88
C SER A 106 11.37 -18.66 20.89
N SER A 107 11.35 -19.88 21.39
CA SER A 107 11.48 -21.09 20.58
C SER A 107 10.28 -21.33 19.67
N GLN A 108 9.06 -21.11 20.19
CA GLN A 108 7.82 -21.22 19.42
C GLN A 108 7.73 -20.19 18.30
N LEU A 109 8.06 -18.92 18.58
CA LEU A 109 8.12 -17.85 17.58
C LEU A 109 9.10 -18.18 16.45
N LYS A 110 10.32 -18.59 16.80
CA LYS A 110 11.35 -18.97 15.82
C LYS A 110 10.90 -20.18 14.98
N LYS A 111 10.26 -21.17 15.60
CA LYS A 111 9.73 -22.34 14.90
C LYS A 111 8.59 -21.96 13.94
N GLY A 112 7.65 -21.12 14.39
CA GLY A 112 6.52 -20.64 13.61
C GLY A 112 6.97 -19.84 12.39
N VAL A 113 7.82 -18.83 12.59
CA VAL A 113 8.36 -18.01 11.49
C VAL A 113 9.08 -18.88 10.47
N ASN A 114 10.02 -19.72 10.90
CA ASN A 114 10.75 -20.60 9.99
C ASN A 114 9.82 -21.57 9.24
N GLY A 115 8.80 -22.12 9.92
CA GLY A 115 7.81 -23.00 9.31
C GLY A 115 7.02 -22.32 8.18
N ILE A 116 6.56 -21.08 8.41
CA ILE A 116 5.85 -20.28 7.41
C ILE A 116 6.75 -20.00 6.19
N PHE A 117 7.98 -19.54 6.39
CA PHE A 117 8.87 -19.24 5.25
C PHE A 117 9.28 -20.48 4.46
N ASN A 118 9.54 -21.61 5.15
CA ASN A 118 9.93 -22.87 4.50
C ASN A 118 8.79 -23.47 3.66
N SER A 119 7.58 -23.55 4.21
CA SER A 119 6.39 -23.99 3.46
C SER A 119 6.06 -23.04 2.30
N ARG A 120 6.32 -21.75 2.53
CA ARG A 120 6.34 -20.61 1.62
C ARG A 120 7.19 -20.73 0.36
N LYS A 121 8.31 -21.48 0.38
CA LYS A 121 9.52 -21.17 -0.42
C LYS A 121 9.31 -21.05 -1.95
N ALA A 122 8.34 -21.72 -2.54
CA ALA A 122 8.06 -21.64 -3.97
C ALA A 122 6.99 -20.60 -4.36
N PHE A 123 6.31 -19.98 -3.39
CA PHE A 123 5.30 -18.97 -3.67
C PHE A 123 5.93 -17.69 -4.21
N GLN A 124 5.41 -17.23 -5.34
CA GLN A 124 5.74 -15.95 -5.95
C GLN A 124 4.45 -15.32 -6.45
N SER A 125 4.14 -14.14 -5.93
CA SER A 125 2.99 -13.37 -6.39
C SER A 125 3.29 -12.66 -7.70
N ARG A 126 2.30 -12.66 -8.61
CA ARG A 126 2.26 -11.90 -9.87
C ARG A 126 1.46 -10.61 -9.74
N ILE A 127 0.80 -10.38 -8.61
CA ILE A 127 0.11 -9.12 -8.32
C ILE A 127 1.17 -8.01 -8.21
N PRO A 128 1.04 -6.91 -8.97
CA PRO A 128 1.90 -5.74 -8.79
C PRO A 128 1.43 -4.96 -7.56
N TYR A 129 2.23 -4.96 -6.50
CA TYR A 129 1.86 -4.36 -5.22
C TYR A 129 2.05 -2.83 -5.22
N ARG A 130 0.95 -2.06 -5.21
CA ARG A 130 1.04 -0.62 -4.93
C ARG A 130 1.27 -0.31 -3.45
N TYR A 131 0.61 -1.11 -2.64
CA TYR A 131 0.53 -0.98 -1.20
C TYR A 131 1.03 -2.28 -0.58
N PRO A 132 1.39 -2.29 0.71
CA PRO A 132 1.75 -3.51 1.41
C PRO A 132 0.68 -4.60 1.22
N PRO A 133 1.06 -5.87 0.98
CA PRO A 133 0.13 -6.99 0.86
C PRO A 133 -0.91 -7.05 1.98
N ALA A 134 -0.54 -6.68 3.21
CA ALA A 134 -1.42 -6.57 4.37
C ALA A 134 -2.70 -5.75 4.07
N LEU A 135 -2.66 -4.78 3.16
CA LEU A 135 -3.88 -4.09 2.74
C LEU A 135 -4.98 -5.06 2.27
N LEU A 136 -4.63 -6.16 1.59
CA LEU A 136 -5.57 -7.10 0.98
C LEU A 136 -6.38 -7.93 1.99
N ILE A 137 -5.93 -8.01 3.25
CA ILE A 137 -6.60 -8.79 4.31
C ILE A 137 -7.58 -7.94 5.13
N HIS A 138 -7.52 -6.61 5.02
CA HIS A 138 -8.45 -5.71 5.70
C HIS A 138 -9.64 -5.36 4.81
N TRP A 139 -10.86 -5.49 5.33
CA TRP A 139 -12.09 -5.22 4.59
C TRP A 139 -13.04 -4.36 5.42
N TYR A 140 -13.69 -3.40 4.77
CA TYR A 140 -14.67 -2.53 5.40
C TYR A 140 -16.07 -2.83 4.89
N GLY A 141 -17.06 -2.76 5.78
CA GLY A 141 -18.45 -2.61 5.36
C GLY A 141 -18.67 -1.18 4.89
N TYR A 142 -18.91 -0.97 3.59
CA TYR A 142 -19.02 0.39 3.04
C TYR A 142 -20.23 1.18 3.56
N ILE A 143 -21.30 0.52 4.01
CA ILE A 143 -22.41 1.17 4.72
C ILE A 143 -21.95 1.74 6.08
N SER A 144 -21.15 0.99 6.82
CA SER A 144 -20.57 1.43 8.09
C SER A 144 -19.61 2.60 7.87
N LEU A 145 -18.74 2.51 6.84
CA LEU A 145 -17.83 3.59 6.48
C LEU A 145 -18.60 4.87 6.09
N TYR A 146 -19.66 4.74 5.29
CA TYR A 146 -20.52 5.87 4.91
C TYR A 146 -21.09 6.58 6.15
N ARG A 147 -21.57 5.80 7.13
CA ARG A 147 -22.12 6.32 8.38
C ARG A 147 -21.08 7.12 9.17
N GLU A 148 -19.87 6.60 9.34
CA GLU A 148 -18.83 7.29 10.11
C GLU A 148 -18.37 8.58 9.42
N LEU A 149 -18.18 8.56 8.10
CA LEU A 149 -17.82 9.78 7.35
C LEU A 149 -18.90 10.86 7.44
N ARG A 150 -20.19 10.46 7.46
CA ARG A 150 -21.31 11.39 7.67
C ARG A 150 -21.34 12.01 9.06
N ARG A 151 -21.09 11.22 10.11
CA ARG A 151 -20.97 11.75 11.48
C ARG A 151 -19.83 12.76 11.58
N TRP A 152 -18.71 12.47 10.93
CA TRP A 152 -17.57 13.37 10.90
C TRP A 152 -17.90 14.69 10.17
N GLU A 153 -18.62 14.63 9.04
CA GLU A 153 -19.15 15.81 8.33
C GLU A 153 -20.01 16.69 9.24
N GLU A 154 -20.94 16.08 9.99
CA GLU A 154 -21.84 16.78 10.93
C GLU A 154 -21.08 17.44 12.09
N ASN A 155 -20.06 16.77 12.63
CA ASN A 155 -19.25 17.25 13.76
C ASN A 155 -18.15 18.24 13.35
N SER A 156 -18.22 18.81 12.14
CA SER A 156 -17.35 19.87 11.62
C SER A 156 -15.85 19.56 11.58
N GLY A 157 -15.45 18.28 11.68
CA GLY A 157 -14.04 17.88 11.66
C GLY A 157 -13.22 18.29 12.89
N ILE A 158 -13.87 18.43 14.05
CA ILE A 158 -13.19 18.76 15.32
C ILE A 158 -12.29 17.60 15.79
N CYS A 159 -12.66 16.35 15.49
CA CYS A 159 -11.87 15.16 15.79
C CYS A 159 -10.95 14.81 14.60
N ARG A 160 -9.68 14.46 14.89
CA ARG A 160 -8.79 13.82 13.91
C ARG A 160 -9.44 12.51 13.44
N VAL A 161 -9.38 12.23 12.14
CA VAL A 161 -9.99 11.05 11.51
C VAL A 161 -9.50 9.72 12.12
N TRP A 162 -8.34 9.74 12.78
CA TRP A 162 -7.58 8.55 13.14
C TRP A 162 -7.46 8.27 14.64
N ASP A 163 -7.83 9.22 15.51
CA ASP A 163 -7.49 9.08 16.95
C ASP A 163 -8.58 8.33 17.77
N ASP A 164 -9.84 8.22 17.33
CA ASP A 164 -10.91 7.66 18.21
C ASP A 164 -12.10 6.90 17.53
N ILE A 165 -12.19 6.76 16.19
CA ILE A 165 -13.52 6.49 15.55
C ILE A 165 -13.73 5.05 15.03
N PHE A 166 -12.70 4.20 14.98
CA PHE A 166 -12.81 2.87 14.37
C PHE A 166 -12.67 1.67 15.34
N ASP A 167 -12.90 1.88 16.63
CA ASP A 167 -12.79 0.85 17.67
C ASP A 167 -13.84 -0.27 17.62
N GLU A 168 -14.88 -0.19 16.78
CA GLU A 168 -15.91 -1.26 16.68
C GLU A 168 -15.70 -2.25 15.52
N GLY A 169 -14.47 -2.39 15.01
CA GLY A 169 -14.16 -3.49 14.09
C GLY A 169 -12.71 -3.52 13.68
N HIS A 170 -11.85 -4.11 14.51
CA HIS A 170 -10.45 -4.45 14.23
C HIS A 170 -9.78 -3.56 13.17
N VAL A 171 -9.75 -2.26 13.46
CA VAL A 171 -8.92 -1.32 12.72
C VAL A 171 -7.62 -1.24 13.50
N THR A 172 -6.60 -1.95 13.02
CA THR A 172 -5.22 -1.58 13.34
C THR A 172 -5.11 -0.10 13.00
N GLN A 173 -4.56 0.70 13.93
CA GLN A 173 -4.04 2.02 13.63
C GLN A 173 -3.45 1.97 12.22
N ILE A 174 -3.90 2.86 11.32
CA ILE A 174 -3.06 3.17 10.18
C ILE A 174 -1.84 3.79 10.82
N THR A 175 -0.83 2.95 10.97
CA THR A 175 0.56 3.30 11.28
C THR A 175 0.83 4.63 10.58
N PRO A 176 1.49 5.60 11.23
CA PRO A 176 1.91 6.84 10.58
C PRO A 176 2.35 6.50 9.16
N PRO A 177 1.84 7.22 8.15
CA PRO A 177 1.95 6.91 6.72
C PRO A 177 3.01 5.86 6.51
N VAL A 178 2.66 4.56 6.42
CA VAL A 178 3.69 3.51 6.26
C VAL A 178 4.63 4.09 5.23
N SER A 179 5.82 4.52 5.67
CA SER A 179 6.76 5.20 4.79
C SER A 179 6.87 4.22 3.68
N VAL A 180 6.59 4.62 2.44
CA VAL A 180 6.73 3.77 1.25
C VAL A 180 7.98 2.96 1.51
N THR A 181 7.81 1.71 1.97
CA THR A 181 8.94 1.00 2.55
C THR A 181 9.84 0.84 1.36
N ASP A 182 11.14 1.07 1.56
CA ASP A 182 12.11 1.17 0.47
C ASP A 182 12.07 -0.03 -0.50
N HIS A 183 11.35 -1.12 -0.14
CA HIS A 183 11.16 -2.32 -0.95
C HIS A 183 9.70 -2.80 -0.99
N ILE A 184 8.73 -1.90 -1.19
CA ILE A 184 7.54 -2.31 -1.94
C ILE A 184 8.06 -2.79 -3.29
N ARG A 185 7.64 -3.96 -3.80
CA ARG A 185 7.65 -4.20 -5.26
C ARG A 185 6.69 -3.18 -5.83
N SER A 186 7.18 -1.96 -5.95
CA SER A 186 6.42 -0.81 -6.34
C SER A 186 5.84 -1.10 -7.73
N TYR A 187 5.02 -0.19 -8.20
CA TYR A 187 4.86 0.00 -9.63
C TYR A 187 6.20 0.17 -10.40
N ASP A 188 7.37 0.01 -9.76
CA ASP A 188 8.73 -0.17 -10.30
C ASP A 188 8.88 -1.32 -11.30
N SER A 189 7.88 -2.21 -11.43
CA SER A 189 7.81 -3.12 -12.60
C SER A 189 7.23 -2.45 -13.86
N TYR A 190 6.62 -1.27 -13.74
CA TYR A 190 6.05 -0.47 -14.84
C TYR A 190 6.85 0.79 -15.17
N LEU A 191 7.64 1.30 -14.22
CA LEU A 191 8.77 2.16 -14.49
C LEU A 191 10.00 1.38 -14.04
N PRO A 192 10.72 0.70 -14.95
CA PRO A 192 11.89 -0.10 -14.60
C PRO A 192 13.03 0.84 -14.27
N ILE A 193 12.93 1.39 -13.06
CA ILE A 193 13.79 2.39 -12.46
C ILE A 193 14.46 1.74 -11.28
N SER A 194 15.72 1.40 -11.45
CA SER A 194 16.56 0.94 -10.34
C SER A 194 17.39 2.12 -9.86
N PHE A 195 17.46 2.31 -8.54
CA PHE A 195 18.37 3.26 -7.92
C PHE A 195 19.47 2.51 -7.18
N HIS A 196 20.69 3.01 -7.27
CA HIS A 196 21.83 2.51 -6.53
C HIS A 196 22.65 3.69 -6.04
N TYR A 197 22.90 3.77 -4.73
CA TYR A 197 23.88 4.72 -4.21
C TYR A 197 25.24 4.07 -4.30
N VAL A 198 26.19 4.77 -4.91
CA VAL A 198 27.60 4.50 -4.69
C VAL A 198 27.94 5.09 -3.33
N THR A 199 28.40 4.24 -2.42
CA THR A 199 28.74 4.64 -1.06
C THR A 199 30.22 4.44 -0.78
N GLU A 200 30.78 5.38 -0.04
CA GLU A 200 32.10 5.30 0.57
C GLU A 200 31.93 5.07 2.07
N GLN A 201 32.65 4.09 2.62
CA GLN A 201 32.65 3.88 4.06
C GLN A 201 33.76 4.71 4.70
N VAL A 202 33.37 5.60 5.61
CA VAL A 202 34.28 6.47 6.35
C VAL A 202 34.26 6.06 7.82
N ALA A 203 35.41 5.76 8.38
CA ALA A 203 35.52 5.40 9.79
C ALA A 203 35.12 6.59 10.68
N ILE A 204 34.31 6.33 11.70
CA ILE A 204 33.97 7.36 12.68
C ILE A 204 35.20 7.62 13.54
N PRO A 205 35.70 8.86 13.61
CA PRO A 205 36.87 9.18 14.43
C PRO A 205 36.62 8.82 15.91
N GLU A 206 37.64 8.30 16.60
CA GLU A 206 37.54 8.04 18.05
C GLU A 206 37.25 9.33 18.83
N ASN A 207 37.77 10.45 18.34
CA ASN A 207 37.52 11.79 18.86
C ASN A 207 36.25 12.45 18.31
N ALA A 208 35.32 11.69 17.71
CA ALA A 208 34.03 12.22 17.30
C ALA A 208 33.35 12.94 18.47
N TRP A 209 32.97 14.19 18.24
CA TRP A 209 32.50 15.11 19.27
C TRP A 209 31.31 14.54 20.04
N TYR A 210 30.36 13.97 19.29
CA TYR A 210 29.14 13.41 19.85
C TYR A 210 29.37 12.25 20.84
N ARG A 211 30.51 11.54 20.79
CA ARG A 211 30.83 10.46 21.74
C ARG A 211 31.32 11.01 23.07
N ASN A 212 32.14 12.05 23.00
CA ASN A 212 32.95 12.51 24.12
C ASN A 212 32.23 13.56 24.99
N ASP A 213 31.25 14.28 24.44
CA ASP A 213 30.64 15.41 25.15
C ASP A 213 29.32 15.11 25.87
N ALA A 214 29.11 15.67 27.06
CA ALA A 214 27.87 15.47 27.82
C ALA A 214 26.73 16.35 27.26
N PRO A 215 25.58 15.78 26.86
CA PRO A 215 24.52 16.55 26.20
C PRO A 215 23.88 17.64 27.07
N PHE A 216 23.99 17.52 28.40
CA PHE A 216 23.52 18.53 29.37
C PHE A 216 24.65 19.44 29.88
N SER A 217 25.82 19.45 29.22
CA SER A 217 26.90 20.37 29.57
C SER A 217 26.47 21.81 29.28
N PRO A 218 26.80 22.79 30.16
CA PRO A 218 26.55 24.20 29.89
C PRO A 218 27.24 24.72 28.62
N ASP A 219 28.24 24.00 28.11
CA ASP A 219 28.98 24.35 26.89
C ASP A 219 28.30 23.88 25.60
N VAL A 220 27.20 23.11 25.67
CA VAL A 220 26.43 22.64 24.51
C VAL A 220 25.26 23.59 24.23
N PRO A 221 25.16 24.18 23.02
CA PRO A 221 24.03 25.00 22.62
C PRO A 221 22.73 24.20 22.66
N GLY A 222 21.67 24.80 23.21
CA GLY A 222 20.34 24.17 23.26
C GLY A 222 19.80 23.76 21.89
N GLU A 223 20.23 24.44 20.82
CA GLU A 223 19.79 24.20 19.44
C GLU A 223 20.24 22.84 18.86
N VAL A 224 21.34 22.27 19.36
CA VAL A 224 21.90 21.00 18.88
C VAL A 224 21.79 19.87 19.92
N MET A 225 21.24 20.17 21.10
CA MET A 225 21.14 19.27 22.23
C MET A 225 20.33 18.00 21.90
N ASP A 226 19.18 18.15 21.24
CA ASP A 226 18.31 17.04 20.87
C ASP A 226 18.98 16.07 19.88
N GLU A 227 19.72 16.61 18.91
CA GLU A 227 20.47 15.80 17.93
C GLU A 227 21.63 15.04 18.59
N LEU A 228 22.35 15.71 19.49
CA LEU A 228 23.43 15.12 20.26
C LEU A 228 22.93 13.97 21.17
N ILE A 229 21.79 14.17 21.85
CA ILE A 229 21.14 13.13 22.66
C ILE A 229 20.78 11.93 21.79
N THR A 230 20.19 12.18 20.61
CA THR A 230 19.75 11.13 19.68
C THR A 230 20.91 10.27 19.21
N LEU A 231 22.00 10.89 18.75
CA LEU A 231 23.20 10.16 18.28
C LEU A 231 23.87 9.37 19.42
N LYS A 232 23.93 9.94 20.63
CA LYS A 232 24.47 9.23 21.79
C LYS A 232 23.64 8.02 22.19
N MET A 233 22.32 8.14 22.19
CA MET A 233 21.44 7.01 22.44
C MET A 233 21.66 5.92 21.39
N GLN A 234 21.72 6.28 20.11
CA GLN A 234 21.98 5.32 19.02
C GLN A 234 23.31 4.59 19.19
N ASP A 235 24.40 5.30 19.46
CA ASP A 235 25.73 4.70 19.65
C ASP A 235 25.81 3.84 20.91
N HIS A 236 25.06 4.17 21.96
CA HIS A 236 24.98 3.34 23.17
C HIS A 236 24.27 1.99 22.92
N PHE A 237 23.19 2.01 22.13
CA PHE A 237 22.43 0.79 21.80
C PHE A 237 23.05 -0.02 20.66
N SER A 238 23.69 0.63 19.69
CA SER A 238 24.31 0.00 18.52
C SER A 238 25.51 0.82 18.04
N PRO A 239 26.69 0.67 18.68
CA PRO A 239 27.86 1.46 18.35
C PRO A 239 28.30 1.24 16.91
N GLN A 240 28.49 2.33 16.17
CA GLN A 240 28.89 2.28 14.76
C GLN A 240 30.39 2.56 14.61
N SER A 241 31.13 1.75 13.88
CA SER A 241 32.56 2.03 13.62
C SER A 241 32.80 2.89 12.38
N HIS A 242 31.79 3.00 11.52
CA HIS A 242 31.86 3.67 10.22
C HIS A 242 30.48 4.22 9.85
N VAL A 243 30.48 5.27 9.04
CA VAL A 243 29.30 5.80 8.35
C VAL A 243 29.45 5.57 6.84
N GLU A 244 28.31 5.52 6.16
CA GLU A 244 28.26 5.47 4.70
C GLU A 244 28.00 6.87 4.14
N ILE A 245 28.95 7.38 3.37
CA ILE A 245 28.82 8.62 2.61
C ILE A 245 28.37 8.27 1.20
N LYS A 246 27.24 8.80 0.77
CA LYS A 246 26.71 8.60 -0.59
C LYS A 246 27.35 9.60 -1.52
N THR A 247 28.15 9.13 -2.47
CA THR A 247 28.89 9.99 -3.41
C THR A 247 28.12 10.19 -4.71
N GLU A 248 27.48 9.12 -5.21
CA GLU A 248 26.74 9.13 -6.47
C GLU A 248 25.39 8.41 -6.33
N LEU A 249 24.40 8.84 -7.12
CA LEU A 249 23.13 8.16 -7.29
C LEU A 249 23.02 7.68 -8.74
N ASP A 250 23.28 6.40 -8.94
CA ASP A 250 23.05 5.73 -10.20
C ASP A 250 21.58 5.35 -10.34
N PHE A 251 21.03 5.60 -11.52
CA PHE A 251 19.72 5.10 -11.86
C PHE A 251 19.60 4.67 -13.32
N SER A 252 18.81 3.62 -13.55
CA SER A 252 18.53 3.09 -14.89
C SER A 252 17.03 3.08 -15.10
N ILE A 253 16.55 3.69 -16.20
CA ILE A 253 15.13 3.78 -16.57
C ILE A 253 14.93 3.07 -17.91
N ARG A 254 14.06 2.05 -18.02
CA ARG A 254 13.55 1.64 -19.36
C ARG A 254 12.37 2.49 -19.78
N LEU A 255 12.47 3.00 -20.99
CA LEU A 255 11.45 3.82 -21.65
C LEU A 255 10.49 2.92 -22.45
N TYR A 256 9.23 3.34 -22.54
CA TYR A 256 8.21 2.70 -23.38
C TYR A 256 7.71 3.65 -24.47
N PRO A 257 7.34 3.16 -25.67
CA PRO A 257 6.90 4.00 -26.79
C PRO A 257 5.67 4.89 -26.48
N ASP A 258 4.89 4.51 -25.47
CA ASP A 258 3.63 5.12 -25.07
C ASP A 258 3.70 5.75 -23.66
N MET A 259 4.89 6.24 -23.28
CA MET A 259 5.02 7.13 -22.13
C MET A 259 4.32 8.47 -22.38
N THR A 260 3.67 8.99 -21.34
CA THR A 260 3.03 10.31 -21.36
C THR A 260 3.86 11.28 -20.51
N GLN A 261 3.65 12.59 -20.66
CA GLN A 261 4.33 13.60 -19.85
C GLN A 261 4.20 13.32 -18.34
N ALA A 262 3.02 12.89 -17.90
CA ALA A 262 2.79 12.55 -16.51
C ALA A 262 3.70 11.40 -16.02
N HIS A 263 4.00 10.40 -16.87
CA HIS A 263 4.95 9.34 -16.51
C HIS A 263 6.36 9.93 -16.35
N VAL A 264 6.77 10.87 -17.21
CA VAL A 264 8.07 11.55 -17.09
C VAL A 264 8.16 12.37 -15.80
N ASP A 265 7.11 13.10 -15.45
CA ASP A 265 7.09 13.91 -14.22
C ASP A 265 7.24 13.04 -12.97
N GLU A 266 6.62 11.85 -12.96
CA GLU A 266 6.74 10.87 -11.87
C GLU A 266 8.15 10.31 -11.70
N ILE A 267 8.85 10.06 -12.80
CA ILE A 267 10.25 9.64 -12.80
C ILE A 267 11.12 10.73 -12.17
N VAL A 268 10.94 11.97 -12.62
CA VAL A 268 11.73 13.12 -12.14
C VAL A 268 11.51 13.33 -10.63
N GLU A 269 10.27 13.23 -10.16
CA GLU A 269 9.97 13.34 -8.73
C GLU A 269 10.56 12.18 -7.91
N HIS A 270 10.60 10.96 -8.46
CA HIS A 270 11.28 9.84 -7.79
C HIS A 270 12.78 10.06 -7.67
N VAL A 271 13.43 10.55 -8.73
CA VAL A 271 14.87 10.90 -8.72
C VAL A 271 15.13 12.01 -7.69
N ARG A 272 14.32 13.07 -7.68
CA ARG A 272 14.43 14.18 -6.71
C ARG A 272 14.28 13.71 -5.27
N TYR A 273 13.35 12.80 -5.02
CA TYR A 273 13.15 12.21 -3.71
C TYR A 273 14.38 11.42 -3.25
N GLN A 274 14.92 10.54 -4.11
CA GLN A 274 16.12 9.77 -3.79
C GLN A 274 17.30 10.71 -3.52
N LEU A 275 17.54 11.70 -4.38
CA LEU A 275 18.60 12.70 -4.16
C LEU A 275 18.45 13.41 -2.80
N SER A 276 17.25 13.85 -2.45
CA SER A 276 17.00 14.52 -1.16
C SER A 276 17.33 13.61 0.02
N ARG A 277 16.92 12.34 -0.03
CA ARG A 277 17.25 11.35 1.02
C ARG A 277 18.73 11.02 1.08
N GLY A 278 19.40 10.95 -0.06
CA GLY A 278 20.84 10.74 -0.13
C GLY A 278 21.59 11.86 0.60
N LEU A 279 21.25 13.09 0.27
CA LEU A 279 21.89 14.28 0.83
C LEU A 279 21.56 14.49 2.30
N ASN A 280 20.31 14.29 2.73
CA ASN A 280 19.95 14.38 4.14
C ASN A 280 20.67 13.29 4.99
N ALA A 281 20.82 12.08 4.45
CA ALA A 281 21.60 11.04 5.14
C ALA A 281 23.11 11.37 5.24
N ASN A 282 23.68 12.04 4.24
CA ASN A 282 25.06 12.52 4.31
C ASN A 282 25.23 13.59 5.38
N LEU A 283 24.25 14.50 5.56
CA LEU A 283 24.28 15.48 6.65
C LEU A 283 24.30 14.79 8.03
N ASP A 284 23.52 13.72 8.22
CA ASP A 284 23.56 12.93 9.46
C ASP A 284 24.89 12.20 9.65
N ALA A 285 25.53 11.75 8.56
CA ALA A 285 26.86 11.16 8.60
C ALA A 285 27.93 12.21 8.93
N GLU A 286 27.83 13.44 8.41
CA GLU A 286 28.73 14.55 8.73
C GLU A 286 28.69 14.91 10.23
N LYS A 287 27.51 14.88 10.86
CA LYS A 287 27.37 15.06 12.32
C LYS A 287 28.14 13.99 13.10
N GLN A 288 28.11 12.74 12.65
CA GLN A 288 28.84 11.63 13.28
C GLN A 288 30.35 11.72 13.06
N LEU A 289 30.79 12.28 11.93
CA LEU A 289 32.20 12.48 11.60
C LEU A 289 32.81 13.74 12.23
N ALA A 290 31.98 14.65 12.76
CA ALA A 290 32.45 15.89 13.37
C ALA A 290 33.36 15.61 14.59
N CYS A 291 34.61 16.07 14.52
CA CYS A 291 35.60 15.96 15.60
C CYS A 291 35.51 17.09 16.63
N ASP A 292 34.75 18.14 16.35
CA ASP A 292 34.57 19.29 17.23
C ASP A 292 33.16 19.87 17.14
N GLN A 293 32.85 20.70 18.13
CA GLN A 293 31.56 21.36 18.28
C GLN A 293 31.18 22.23 17.08
N ASN A 294 32.13 22.94 16.48
CA ASN A 294 31.84 23.85 15.37
C ASN A 294 31.46 23.05 14.11
N ALA A 295 32.19 21.99 13.81
CA ALA A 295 31.88 21.07 12.72
C ALA A 295 30.50 20.44 12.91
N PHE A 296 30.17 20.03 14.13
CA PHE A 296 28.85 19.47 14.45
C PHE A 296 27.74 20.49 14.26
N ILE A 297 27.89 21.70 14.82
CA ILE A 297 26.91 22.79 14.67
C ILE A 297 26.71 23.16 13.20
N CYS A 298 27.78 23.21 12.40
CA CYS A 298 27.68 23.49 10.98
C CYS A 298 26.84 22.44 10.25
N ALA A 299 27.04 21.15 10.55
CA ALA A 299 26.26 20.06 9.97
C ALA A 299 24.80 20.06 10.47
N SER A 300 24.55 20.36 11.75
CA SER A 300 23.20 20.50 12.33
C SER A 300 22.44 21.70 11.80
N SER A 301 23.15 22.79 11.49
CA SER A 301 22.55 24.04 10.97
C SER A 301 22.41 24.04 9.45
N ALA A 302 23.01 23.06 8.76
CA ALA A 302 22.89 22.92 7.32
C ALA A 302 21.42 22.70 6.95
N SER A 303 20.93 23.49 5.98
CA SER A 303 19.56 23.35 5.52
C SER A 303 19.36 21.97 4.91
N THR A 304 18.53 21.14 5.54
CA THR A 304 18.09 19.88 4.94
C THR A 304 17.35 20.18 3.64
N LEU A 305 17.60 19.35 2.63
CA LEU A 305 16.81 19.46 1.42
C LEU A 305 15.39 19.07 1.76
N LYS A 306 14.48 20.00 1.47
CA LYS A 306 13.05 19.77 1.65
C LYS A 306 12.68 18.57 0.77
N GLU A 307 12.40 17.45 1.41
CA GLU A 307 11.84 16.30 0.71
C GLU A 307 10.55 16.75 0.02
N PRO A 308 10.29 16.31 -1.22
CA PRO A 308 9.03 16.60 -1.91
C PRO A 308 7.87 16.31 -0.96
N ASP A 309 6.94 17.26 -0.82
CA ASP A 309 5.85 17.14 0.15
C ASP A 309 5.11 15.81 -0.07
N PHE A 310 5.14 14.94 0.94
CA PHE A 310 4.51 13.63 0.88
C PHE A 310 3.00 13.75 0.63
N ALA A 311 2.37 14.87 1.00
CA ALA A 311 0.99 15.17 0.66
C ALA A 311 0.82 15.43 -0.85
N ASP A 312 1.77 16.09 -1.52
CA ASP A 312 1.77 16.35 -2.96
C ASP A 312 2.12 15.10 -3.77
N ARG A 313 3.00 14.23 -3.25
CA ARG A 313 3.28 12.91 -3.85
C ARG A 313 2.14 11.94 -3.65
N ARG A 314 1.50 11.92 -2.46
CA ARG A 314 0.24 11.22 -2.22
C ARG A 314 -0.89 11.81 -3.03
N LEU A 315 -0.93 13.11 -3.31
CA LEU A 315 -1.86 13.72 -4.26
C LEU A 315 -1.53 13.28 -5.69
N LEU A 316 -0.29 13.24 -6.14
CA LEU A 316 0.06 12.70 -7.47
C LEU A 316 -0.30 11.21 -7.60
N GLU A 317 -0.18 10.45 -6.52
CA GLU A 317 -0.49 9.03 -6.46
C GLU A 317 -1.99 8.73 -6.28
N SER A 318 -2.70 9.46 -5.42
CA SER A 318 -4.14 9.31 -5.12
C SER A 318 -5.04 10.12 -6.07
N ALA A 319 -4.64 11.32 -6.48
CA ALA A 319 -5.37 12.19 -7.43
C ALA A 319 -5.28 11.72 -8.88
N ARG A 320 -4.49 10.69 -9.18
CA ARG A 320 -4.55 10.01 -10.48
C ARG A 320 -5.79 9.15 -10.67
N LEU A 321 -6.53 8.82 -9.60
CA LEU A 321 -7.67 7.93 -9.70
C LEU A 321 -8.94 8.65 -9.25
N ILE A 322 -9.04 9.14 -8.01
CA ILE A 322 -10.32 9.65 -7.52
C ILE A 322 -10.25 11.16 -7.29
N LYS A 323 -10.90 11.95 -8.16
CA LYS A 323 -11.04 13.41 -8.00
C LYS A 323 -12.06 13.70 -6.88
N ILE A 324 -11.58 13.72 -5.63
CA ILE A 324 -12.39 14.05 -4.45
C ILE A 324 -11.96 15.41 -3.94
N ASP A 325 -12.56 16.49 -4.40
CA ASP A 325 -12.27 17.87 -4.02
C ASP A 325 -12.79 18.23 -2.63
N ASN A 326 -13.76 17.48 -2.11
CA ASN A 326 -14.33 17.70 -0.78
C ASN A 326 -14.92 16.41 -0.17
N LEU A 327 -15.21 16.49 1.13
CA LEU A 327 -15.78 15.38 1.90
C LEU A 327 -17.09 14.84 1.32
N ALA A 328 -18.00 15.71 0.87
CA ALA A 328 -19.29 15.31 0.32
C ALA A 328 -19.13 14.42 -0.93
N GLN A 329 -18.11 14.69 -1.77
CA GLN A 329 -17.76 13.80 -2.88
C GLN A 329 -17.21 12.46 -2.39
N GLY A 330 -16.37 12.44 -1.35
CA GLY A 330 -15.86 11.19 -0.77
C GLY A 330 -16.98 10.32 -0.21
N ILE A 331 -17.96 10.93 0.47
CA ILE A 331 -19.14 10.24 0.99
C ILE A 331 -20.01 9.67 -0.14
N LYS A 332 -20.21 10.42 -1.24
CA LYS A 332 -20.89 9.90 -2.45
C LYS A 332 -20.14 8.71 -3.03
N TYR A 333 -18.82 8.79 -3.11
CA TYR A 333 -17.99 7.71 -3.64
C TYR A 333 -18.14 6.40 -2.83
N VAL A 334 -18.21 6.49 -1.50
CA VAL A 334 -18.49 5.33 -0.63
C VAL A 334 -19.85 4.69 -0.93
N SER A 335 -20.86 5.47 -1.27
CA SER A 335 -22.16 4.90 -1.67
C SER A 335 -22.07 4.08 -2.96
N GLY A 336 -21.21 4.49 -3.91
CA GLY A 336 -20.89 3.70 -5.10
C GLY A 336 -20.15 2.39 -4.76
N LEU A 337 -19.21 2.44 -3.81
CA LEU A 337 -18.53 1.24 -3.29
C LEU A 337 -19.53 0.28 -2.61
N ALA A 338 -20.51 0.79 -1.86
CA ALA A 338 -21.55 -0.03 -1.24
C ALA A 338 -22.41 -0.77 -2.28
N LEU A 339 -22.80 -0.10 -3.37
CA LEU A 339 -23.50 -0.76 -4.48
C LEU A 339 -22.63 -1.82 -5.17
N LEU A 340 -21.34 -1.54 -5.35
CA LEU A 340 -20.42 -2.52 -5.90
C LEU A 340 -20.28 -3.76 -4.99
N GLN A 341 -20.19 -3.55 -3.67
CA GLN A 341 -20.17 -4.61 -2.68
C GLN A 341 -21.42 -5.49 -2.78
N GLU A 342 -22.61 -4.89 -2.83
CA GLU A 342 -23.85 -5.64 -2.99
C GLU A 342 -23.96 -6.38 -4.33
N ALA A 343 -23.40 -5.83 -5.41
CA ALA A 343 -23.50 -6.43 -6.73
C ALA A 343 -22.46 -7.53 -7.00
N TYR A 344 -21.27 -7.43 -6.41
CA TYR A 344 -20.11 -8.22 -6.83
C TYR A 344 -19.28 -8.85 -5.70
N LEU A 345 -19.52 -8.55 -4.42
CA LEU A 345 -18.74 -9.13 -3.34
C LEU A 345 -19.53 -10.20 -2.58
N GLU A 346 -18.86 -11.33 -2.37
CA GLU A 346 -19.32 -12.43 -1.52
C GLU A 346 -18.42 -12.47 -0.27
N TRP A 347 -19.04 -12.38 0.90
CA TRP A 347 -18.35 -12.39 2.19
C TRP A 347 -18.09 -13.81 2.67
N HIS A 348 -16.88 -14.05 3.16
CA HIS A 348 -16.42 -15.31 3.73
C HIS A 348 -15.91 -15.05 5.15
N HIS A 349 -16.11 -16.01 6.04
CA HIS A 349 -15.63 -15.95 7.41
C HIS A 349 -14.97 -17.27 7.80
N GLU A 350 -13.67 -17.20 8.09
CA GLU A 350 -12.85 -18.32 8.53
C GLU A 350 -12.84 -18.36 10.06
N LYS A 351 -13.69 -19.23 10.63
CA LYS A 351 -13.89 -19.31 12.09
C LYS A 351 -12.62 -19.69 12.85
N SER A 352 -11.71 -20.44 12.23
CA SER A 352 -10.49 -20.93 12.91
C SER A 352 -9.49 -19.83 13.27
N CYS A 353 -9.58 -18.67 12.62
CA CYS A 353 -8.69 -17.53 12.88
C CYS A 353 -9.42 -16.18 12.86
N GLU A 354 -10.76 -16.20 12.96
CA GLU A 354 -11.65 -15.04 12.97
C GLU A 354 -11.46 -14.08 11.77
N LEU A 355 -10.91 -14.59 10.66
CA LEU A 355 -10.62 -13.81 9.47
C LEU A 355 -11.87 -13.66 8.60
N SER A 356 -12.22 -12.41 8.28
CA SER A 356 -13.29 -12.10 7.33
C SER A 356 -12.71 -11.50 6.05
N TRP A 357 -13.18 -11.95 4.89
CA TRP A 357 -12.64 -11.51 3.60
C TRP A 357 -13.71 -11.58 2.49
N CYS A 358 -13.44 -10.92 1.35
CA CYS A 358 -14.37 -10.87 0.22
C CYS A 358 -13.79 -11.55 -1.04
N SER A 359 -14.61 -12.31 -1.76
CA SER A 359 -14.30 -12.77 -3.12
C SER A 359 -15.10 -11.98 -4.17
N TRP A 360 -14.57 -11.88 -5.39
CA TRP A 360 -15.29 -11.28 -6.51
C TRP A 360 -16.24 -12.28 -7.16
N LYS A 361 -17.55 -12.06 -7.02
CA LYS A 361 -18.62 -12.88 -7.61
C LYS A 361 -19.84 -12.03 -7.96
N LYS A 362 -20.11 -11.90 -9.25
CA LYS A 362 -21.30 -11.22 -9.75
C LYS A 362 -22.56 -11.96 -9.29
N ARG A 363 -23.46 -11.27 -8.59
CA ARG A 363 -24.77 -11.84 -8.22
C ARG A 363 -25.66 -11.96 -9.45
N SER A 364 -26.14 -13.17 -9.74
CA SER A 364 -27.02 -13.43 -10.89
C SER A 364 -28.48 -13.07 -10.57
N GLY A 365 -29.19 -12.51 -11.54
CA GLY A 365 -30.65 -12.34 -11.49
C GLY A 365 -31.18 -11.04 -10.88
N GLN A 366 -30.32 -10.17 -10.34
CA GLN A 366 -30.74 -8.87 -9.80
C GLN A 366 -30.30 -7.71 -10.70
N ARG A 367 -31.24 -6.82 -11.02
CA ARG A 367 -30.95 -5.58 -11.77
C ARG A 367 -30.23 -4.60 -10.83
N LEU A 368 -29.23 -3.91 -11.36
CA LEU A 368 -28.45 -2.91 -10.62
C LEU A 368 -29.34 -1.82 -10.00
N ASP A 369 -30.45 -1.46 -10.68
CA ASP A 369 -31.41 -0.47 -10.18
C ASP A 369 -32.05 -0.91 -8.85
N MET A 370 -32.47 -2.17 -8.74
CA MET A 370 -33.04 -2.71 -7.49
C MET A 370 -32.01 -2.82 -6.37
N LEU A 371 -30.75 -3.12 -6.71
CA LEU A 371 -29.66 -3.13 -5.74
C LEU A 371 -29.35 -1.72 -5.23
N ALA A 372 -29.44 -0.71 -6.09
CA ALA A 372 -29.24 0.69 -5.70
C ALA A 372 -30.34 1.18 -4.73
N GLU A 373 -31.59 0.75 -4.93
CA GLU A 373 -32.69 1.00 -4.00
C GLU A 373 -32.44 0.34 -2.64
N LYS A 374 -32.08 -0.94 -2.62
CA LYS A 374 -31.71 -1.67 -1.39
C LYS A 374 -30.59 -0.97 -0.62
N VAL A 375 -29.53 -0.54 -1.31
CA VAL A 375 -28.41 0.18 -0.67
C VAL A 375 -28.86 1.53 -0.13
N ALA A 376 -29.73 2.26 -0.83
CA ALA A 376 -30.30 3.51 -0.32
C ALA A 376 -31.08 3.29 0.99
N GLU A 377 -31.93 2.27 1.04
CA GLU A 377 -32.70 1.89 2.23
C GLU A 377 -31.79 1.45 3.40
N GLU A 378 -30.74 0.70 3.12
CA GLU A 378 -29.75 0.28 4.13
C GLU A 378 -28.98 1.48 4.71
N ILE A 379 -28.55 2.42 3.85
CA ILE A 379 -27.91 3.68 4.28
C ILE A 379 -28.87 4.49 5.15
N GLU A 380 -30.12 4.65 4.69
CA GLU A 380 -31.15 5.38 5.43
C GLU A 380 -31.38 4.77 6.81
N THR A 381 -31.56 3.45 6.86
CA THR A 381 -31.74 2.72 8.12
C THR A 381 -30.55 2.91 9.04
N ALA A 382 -29.32 2.72 8.55
CA ALA A 382 -28.10 2.84 9.34
C ALA A 382 -27.88 4.25 9.91
N VAL A 383 -28.23 5.29 9.16
CA VAL A 383 -28.10 6.69 9.59
C VAL A 383 -29.23 7.11 10.53
N LEU A 384 -30.47 6.68 10.28
CA LEU A 384 -31.64 7.09 11.07
C LEU A 384 -31.81 6.31 12.39
N HIS A 385 -31.40 5.04 12.46
CA HIS A 385 -31.55 4.23 13.68
C HIS A 385 -30.72 4.74 14.86
N LYS A 386 -29.50 5.25 14.64
CA LYS A 386 -28.65 5.85 15.70
C LYS A 386 -28.92 7.34 15.95
N ASN A 387 -29.74 8.01 15.13
CA ASN A 387 -30.13 9.42 15.28
C ASN A 387 -31.57 9.60 15.81
N ARG A 388 -32.04 8.71 16.71
CA ARG A 388 -33.42 8.74 17.25
C ARG A 388 -33.81 10.03 17.97
N ASP A 389 -32.84 10.74 18.57
CA ASP A 389 -33.11 11.90 19.43
C ASP A 389 -32.77 13.28 18.82
N LYS A 390 -32.32 13.36 17.55
CA LYS A 390 -31.97 14.66 16.94
C LYS A 390 -33.19 15.33 16.31
N LYS A 391 -33.54 16.54 16.78
CA LYS A 391 -34.57 17.46 16.24
C LYS A 391 -34.47 17.77 14.73
N ASN A 392 -33.37 17.38 14.06
CA ASN A 392 -33.05 17.74 12.67
C ASN A 392 -33.17 16.58 11.66
N ARG A 393 -33.94 15.53 11.95
CA ARG A 393 -34.15 14.39 11.03
C ARG A 393 -34.56 14.79 9.61
N HIS A 394 -35.37 15.85 9.47
CA HIS A 394 -35.89 16.31 8.18
C HIS A 394 -34.89 17.06 7.29
N ASN A 395 -33.69 17.40 7.81
CA ASN A 395 -32.68 18.15 7.07
C ASN A 395 -31.51 17.27 6.56
N LEU A 396 -31.55 15.96 6.80
CA LEU A 396 -30.52 15.01 6.36
C LEU A 396 -30.69 14.68 4.87
N LYS A 397 -29.75 15.15 4.04
CA LYS A 397 -29.69 14.80 2.61
C LYS A 397 -29.02 13.45 2.41
N LEU A 398 -29.82 12.39 2.35
CA LEU A 398 -29.39 11.03 2.03
C LEU A 398 -29.31 10.79 0.51
N PRO A 399 -28.47 9.85 0.04
CA PRO A 399 -28.27 9.59 -1.38
C PRO A 399 -29.46 8.80 -1.93
N THR A 400 -29.96 9.21 -3.09
CA THR A 400 -30.99 8.46 -3.82
C THR A 400 -30.35 7.30 -4.60
N ALA A 401 -31.14 6.30 -4.98
CA ALA A 401 -30.66 5.18 -5.81
C ALA A 401 -29.96 5.65 -7.11
N SER A 402 -30.46 6.72 -7.74
CA SER A 402 -29.82 7.32 -8.92
C SER A 402 -28.44 7.92 -8.61
N MET A 403 -28.29 8.61 -7.47
CA MET A 403 -26.99 9.16 -7.05
C MET A 403 -25.98 8.05 -6.74
N ILE A 404 -26.45 6.97 -6.10
CA ILE A 404 -25.64 5.79 -5.79
C ILE A 404 -25.13 5.13 -7.08
N LYS A 405 -26.02 4.97 -8.08
CA LYS A 405 -25.67 4.39 -9.37
C LYS A 405 -24.63 5.24 -10.13
N ASN A 406 -24.82 6.55 -10.18
CA ASN A 406 -23.83 7.44 -10.79
C ASN A 406 -22.46 7.32 -10.10
N SER A 407 -22.46 7.25 -8.76
CA SER A 407 -21.23 7.05 -7.98
C SER A 407 -20.60 5.68 -8.25
N TYR A 408 -21.40 4.63 -8.45
CA TYR A 408 -20.93 3.30 -8.85
C TYR A 408 -20.25 3.31 -10.22
N ASP A 409 -20.75 4.09 -11.18
CA ASP A 409 -20.14 4.19 -12.51
C ASP A 409 -18.76 4.87 -12.42
N GLU A 410 -18.62 5.91 -11.59
CA GLU A 410 -17.34 6.55 -11.28
C GLU A 410 -16.36 5.55 -10.62
N VAL A 411 -16.81 4.85 -9.57
CA VAL A 411 -16.00 3.81 -8.89
C VAL A 411 -15.55 2.73 -9.87
N SER A 412 -16.45 2.26 -10.72
CA SER A 412 -16.19 1.20 -11.69
C SER A 412 -15.14 1.63 -12.72
N LEU A 413 -15.17 2.90 -13.14
CA LEU A 413 -14.17 3.46 -14.03
C LEU A 413 -12.78 3.46 -13.38
N GLU A 414 -12.66 3.83 -12.10
CA GLU A 414 -11.38 3.85 -11.41
C GLU A 414 -10.80 2.45 -11.17
N ILE A 415 -11.66 1.49 -10.83
CA ILE A 415 -11.25 0.08 -10.77
C ILE A 415 -10.74 -0.38 -12.15
N GLN A 416 -11.43 0.01 -13.23
CA GLN A 416 -11.03 -0.36 -14.58
C GLN A 416 -9.67 0.24 -14.97
N LYS A 417 -9.36 1.48 -14.56
CA LYS A 417 -8.03 2.08 -14.79
C LYS A 417 -6.92 1.27 -14.12
N HIS A 418 -7.13 0.79 -12.89
CA HIS A 418 -6.17 -0.10 -12.24
C HIS A 418 -6.00 -1.43 -12.98
N ILE A 419 -7.11 -2.03 -13.40
CA ILE A 419 -7.08 -3.26 -14.18
C ILE A 419 -6.32 -3.06 -15.48
N ASP A 420 -6.56 -1.97 -16.21
CA ASP A 420 -5.84 -1.68 -17.44
C ASP A 420 -4.34 -1.51 -17.19
N ARG A 421 -3.95 -0.92 -16.05
CA ARG A 421 -2.54 -0.87 -15.63
C ARG A 421 -1.98 -2.25 -15.34
N PHE A 422 -2.67 -3.09 -14.57
CA PHE A 422 -2.26 -4.47 -14.28
C PHE A 422 -2.09 -5.31 -15.55
N GLN A 423 -2.87 -5.02 -16.58
CA GLN A 423 -2.83 -5.75 -17.84
C GLN A 423 -1.78 -5.22 -18.82
N ARG A 424 -1.32 -3.98 -18.67
CA ARG A 424 -0.40 -3.32 -19.62
C ARG A 424 0.89 -4.13 -19.74
N GLY A 425 1.33 -4.43 -20.96
CA GLY A 425 2.53 -5.25 -21.18
C GLY A 425 2.42 -6.72 -20.78
N ARG A 426 1.26 -7.16 -20.25
CA ARG A 426 1.01 -8.55 -19.83
C ARG A 426 0.10 -9.27 -20.81
N LEU A 427 0.30 -10.58 -20.95
CA LEU A 427 -0.55 -11.45 -21.74
C LEU A 427 -1.87 -11.77 -21.02
N GLN A 428 -3.00 -11.49 -21.67
CA GLN A 428 -4.34 -11.69 -21.11
C GLN A 428 -4.97 -12.98 -21.64
N MET A 429 -4.77 -14.08 -20.90
CA MET A 429 -5.26 -15.42 -21.29
C MET A 429 -6.75 -15.65 -21.01
N GLN A 430 -7.31 -14.96 -20.02
CA GLN A 430 -8.67 -15.20 -19.53
C GLN A 430 -9.75 -14.44 -20.34
N LYS A 431 -9.35 -13.57 -21.27
CA LYS A 431 -10.28 -12.71 -21.99
C LYS A 431 -10.84 -13.40 -23.23
N ARG A 432 -12.12 -13.79 -23.18
CA ARG A 432 -12.85 -14.23 -24.37
C ARG A 432 -13.09 -13.04 -25.28
N LEU A 433 -12.36 -12.98 -26.39
CA LEU A 433 -12.60 -11.99 -27.45
C LEU A 433 -13.81 -12.43 -28.27
N ASN A 434 -14.73 -11.51 -28.53
CA ASN A 434 -15.80 -11.78 -29.48
C ASN A 434 -15.28 -11.71 -30.94
N PRO A 435 -16.00 -12.23 -31.95
CA PRO A 435 -15.51 -12.28 -33.32
C PRO A 435 -15.18 -10.90 -33.93
N THR A 436 -15.88 -9.84 -33.50
CA THR A 436 -15.64 -8.47 -33.97
C THR A 436 -14.34 -7.91 -33.40
N GLN A 437 -14.11 -8.11 -32.10
CA GLN A 437 -12.86 -7.73 -31.43
C GLN A 437 -11.66 -8.48 -32.01
N MET A 438 -11.83 -9.78 -32.29
CA MET A 438 -10.76 -10.60 -32.84
C MET A 438 -10.37 -10.13 -34.25
N ARG A 439 -11.33 -9.80 -35.12
CA ARG A 439 -11.07 -9.20 -36.43
C ARG A 439 -10.35 -7.85 -36.32
N LYS A 440 -10.85 -6.93 -35.50
CA LYS A 440 -10.20 -5.62 -35.28
C LYS A 440 -8.75 -5.77 -34.82
N LEU A 441 -8.46 -6.74 -33.95
CA LEU A 441 -7.10 -6.99 -33.46
C LEU A 441 -6.19 -7.64 -34.50
N MET A 442 -6.73 -8.42 -35.44
CA MET A 442 -5.93 -8.98 -36.53
C MET A 442 -5.42 -7.93 -37.51
N GLU A 443 -6.08 -6.77 -37.60
CA GLU A 443 -5.63 -5.63 -38.38
C GLU A 443 -4.45 -4.88 -37.72
N THR A 444 -4.17 -5.14 -36.44
CA THR A 444 -3.04 -4.52 -35.71
C THR A 444 -1.72 -5.27 -35.96
N PRO A 445 -0.55 -4.62 -35.87
CA PRO A 445 0.75 -5.28 -36.06
C PRO A 445 0.98 -6.46 -35.12
N GLU A 446 1.71 -7.46 -35.62
CA GLU A 446 2.10 -8.63 -34.83
C GLU A 446 3.22 -8.27 -33.87
N VAL A 447 3.12 -8.81 -32.64
CA VAL A 447 4.10 -8.61 -31.58
C VAL A 447 4.96 -9.86 -31.46
N SER A 448 6.28 -9.69 -31.41
CA SER A 448 7.20 -10.80 -31.21
C SER A 448 7.10 -11.35 -29.79
N LEU A 449 7.26 -12.67 -29.61
CA LEU A 449 7.34 -13.30 -28.28
C LEU A 449 8.39 -12.63 -27.37
N SER A 450 9.50 -12.18 -27.95
CA SER A 450 10.59 -11.49 -27.21
C SER A 450 10.17 -10.15 -26.58
N GLN A 451 9.05 -9.57 -27.02
CA GLN A 451 8.51 -8.31 -26.49
C GLN A 451 7.50 -8.54 -25.35
N LEU A 452 7.17 -9.80 -25.04
CA LEU A 452 6.36 -10.13 -23.87
C LEU A 452 7.19 -10.12 -22.60
N HIS A 453 6.51 -9.95 -21.46
CA HIS A 453 7.10 -10.20 -20.15
C HIS A 453 7.60 -11.64 -20.04
N GLU A 454 8.75 -11.86 -19.39
CA GLU A 454 9.42 -13.17 -19.31
C GLU A 454 8.49 -14.30 -18.82
N GLU A 455 7.70 -14.03 -17.79
CA GLU A 455 6.69 -14.96 -17.26
C GLU A 455 5.58 -15.36 -18.26
N ASP A 456 5.34 -14.54 -19.29
CA ASP A 456 4.26 -14.72 -20.25
C ASP A 456 4.75 -15.40 -21.55
N ILE A 457 6.06 -15.42 -21.80
CA ILE A 457 6.67 -15.98 -23.03
C ILE A 457 6.34 -17.46 -23.18
N ASP A 458 6.61 -18.26 -22.15
CA ASP A 458 6.41 -19.71 -22.22
C ASP A 458 4.92 -20.07 -22.30
N VAL A 459 4.07 -19.32 -21.58
CA VAL A 459 2.61 -19.47 -21.63
C VAL A 459 2.09 -19.16 -23.04
N ALA A 460 2.57 -18.07 -23.66
CA ALA A 460 2.22 -17.72 -25.02
C ALA A 460 2.67 -18.80 -26.01
N ARG A 461 3.91 -19.26 -25.88
CA ARG A 461 4.48 -20.30 -26.76
C ARG A 461 3.69 -21.59 -26.70
N GLN A 462 3.36 -22.06 -25.49
CA GLN A 462 2.52 -23.25 -25.30
C GLN A 462 1.14 -23.08 -25.94
N ARG A 463 0.49 -21.94 -25.72
CA ARG A 463 -0.84 -21.69 -26.27
C ARG A 463 -0.87 -21.59 -27.79
N ILE A 464 0.12 -20.91 -28.39
CA ILE A 464 0.26 -20.84 -29.85
C ILE A 464 0.46 -22.25 -30.41
N ALA A 465 1.35 -23.05 -29.83
CA ALA A 465 1.58 -24.42 -30.26
C ALA A 465 0.34 -25.32 -30.15
N GLU A 466 -0.49 -25.15 -29.11
CA GLU A 466 -1.79 -25.82 -28.99
C GLU A 466 -2.76 -25.44 -30.11
N LEU A 467 -2.82 -24.16 -30.47
CA LEU A 467 -3.69 -23.66 -31.53
C LEU A 467 -3.21 -24.15 -32.90
N THR A 468 -1.90 -24.14 -33.15
CA THR A 468 -1.30 -24.70 -34.37
C THR A 468 -1.59 -26.20 -34.51
N ARG A 469 -1.51 -26.98 -33.42
CA ARG A 469 -1.92 -28.40 -33.42
C ARG A 469 -3.39 -28.61 -33.78
N LYS A 470 -4.25 -27.59 -33.58
CA LYS A 470 -5.66 -27.59 -33.97
C LYS A 470 -5.90 -27.01 -35.38
N GLY A 471 -4.84 -26.83 -36.17
CA GLY A 471 -4.92 -26.28 -37.53
C GLY A 471 -5.16 -24.76 -37.58
N LYS A 472 -4.98 -24.05 -36.47
CA LYS A 472 -5.22 -22.61 -36.39
C LYS A 472 -3.93 -21.83 -36.52
N THR A 473 -3.99 -20.67 -37.17
CA THR A 473 -2.86 -19.75 -37.25
C THR A 473 -3.00 -18.70 -36.16
N ALA A 474 -2.18 -18.79 -35.11
CA ALA A 474 -2.25 -17.92 -33.94
C ALA A 474 -1.09 -16.92 -33.91
N SER A 475 -1.36 -15.69 -33.50
CA SER A 475 -0.39 -14.61 -33.36
C SER A 475 -0.70 -13.73 -32.16
N ILE A 476 0.28 -12.95 -31.72
CA ILE A 476 0.15 -12.05 -30.56
C ILE A 476 -0.13 -10.64 -31.07
N ARG A 477 -1.15 -9.99 -30.49
CA ARG A 477 -1.57 -8.64 -30.84
C ARG A 477 -1.67 -7.76 -29.61
N ARG A 478 -1.42 -6.47 -29.80
CA ARG A 478 -1.50 -5.45 -28.75
C ARG A 478 -2.88 -4.81 -28.73
N ARG A 479 -3.49 -4.71 -27.56
CA ARG A 479 -4.76 -4.00 -27.34
C ARG A 479 -4.52 -2.50 -27.10
N GLU A 480 -5.57 -1.70 -27.23
CA GLU A 480 -5.53 -0.24 -26.97
C GLU A 480 -5.04 0.11 -25.56
N ASN A 481 -5.35 -0.72 -24.55
CA ASN A 481 -4.86 -0.54 -23.18
C ASN A 481 -3.39 -1.00 -22.99
N GLY A 482 -2.69 -1.36 -24.06
CA GLY A 482 -1.30 -1.80 -24.05
C GLY A 482 -1.07 -3.24 -23.58
N SER A 483 -2.13 -4.00 -23.27
CA SER A 483 -2.04 -5.44 -22.95
C SER A 483 -1.89 -6.30 -24.21
N PHE A 484 -1.39 -7.53 -24.04
CA PHE A 484 -1.23 -8.48 -25.14
C PHE A 484 -2.30 -9.58 -25.11
N VAL A 485 -2.71 -10.05 -26.28
CA VAL A 485 -3.64 -11.18 -26.44
C VAL A 485 -3.23 -12.05 -27.61
N ILE A 486 -3.57 -13.33 -27.54
CA ILE A 486 -3.40 -14.26 -28.66
C ILE A 486 -4.70 -14.26 -29.47
N VAL A 487 -4.58 -13.99 -30.77
CA VAL A 487 -5.67 -14.08 -31.75
C VAL A 487 -5.37 -15.19 -32.75
N TRP A 488 -6.40 -15.82 -33.33
CA TRP A 488 -6.20 -16.91 -34.30
C TRP A 488 -7.30 -16.98 -35.34
N ILE A 489 -6.95 -17.49 -36.53
CA ILE A 489 -7.87 -17.90 -37.60
C ILE A 489 -8.01 -19.41 -37.55
#